data_AF-A0A932H921-F1
#
_entry.id   AF-A0A932H921-F1
#
_cell.length_a   1.000
_cell.length_b   1.000
_cell.length_c   1.000
_cell.angle_alpha   90.00
_cell.angle_beta   90.00
_cell.angle_gamma   90.00
#
_symmetry.space_group_name_H-M   'P 1'
#
loop_
_entity.id
_entity.type
_entity.pdbx_description
1 polymer ?
#
loop_
_entity_poly.entity_id
_entity_poly.type
_entity_poly.pdbx_seq_one_letter_code
_entity_poly.pdbx_strand_id
1 'polypeptide(L)'
;QIPAAFESGGLDGAIAWDPYATLIIEKGLGRSILTPKEIAEPIKVTYPFFVMTTEETIKSKPQMVQKFVTAWTKTLNYIDKNKGEVAEIMQAFFAREGTKLSKETVKKLLDGTNYDHVKVTMADIDDTMESAKIQFEQKKLKKLPDLKQHVDNSFAENAERAMKRIAVKKGK
;
A
#
# COMPACT_ATOMS: atom_id res chain seq x y z
N GLN A 1 -17.30 -5.98 12.92
CA GLN A 1 -16.65 -5.28 11.79
C GLN A 1 -17.30 -3.91 11.67
N ILE A 2 -16.53 -2.84 11.46
CA ILE A 2 -17.00 -1.44 11.50
C ILE A 2 -18.34 -1.21 10.75
N PRO A 3 -18.58 -1.75 9.54
CA PRO A 3 -19.86 -1.57 8.84
C PRO A 3 -21.09 -2.10 9.60
N ALA A 4 -20.99 -3.25 10.25
CA ALA A 4 -22.11 -3.84 11.00
C ALA A 4 -22.50 -2.99 12.22
N ALA A 5 -21.54 -2.28 12.81
CA ALA A 5 -21.80 -1.39 13.94
C ALA A 5 -22.39 -0.04 13.48
N PHE A 6 -22.13 0.41 12.25
CA PHE A 6 -22.91 1.47 11.60
C PHE A 6 -24.35 0.98 11.31
N GLU A 7 -24.53 -0.23 10.76
CA GLU A 7 -25.86 -0.81 10.49
C GLU A 7 -26.71 -0.91 11.76
N SER A 8 -26.11 -1.27 12.89
CA SER A 8 -26.82 -1.37 14.17
C SER A 8 -26.98 -0.03 14.92
N GLY A 9 -26.42 1.08 14.41
CA GLY A 9 -26.38 2.37 15.11
C GLY A 9 -25.54 2.36 16.40
N GLY A 10 -24.57 1.45 16.52
CA GLY A 10 -23.75 1.28 17.72
C GLY A 10 -22.53 2.19 17.81
N LEU A 11 -22.33 3.08 16.83
CA LEU A 11 -21.25 4.05 16.77
C LEU A 11 -21.70 5.31 16.03
N ASP A 12 -21.15 6.46 16.44
CA ASP A 12 -21.42 7.75 15.79
C ASP A 12 -20.37 8.13 14.72
N GLY A 13 -19.19 7.49 14.77
CA GLY A 13 -18.12 7.67 13.80
C GLY A 13 -17.01 6.63 13.96
N ALA A 14 -16.23 6.42 12.90
CA ALA A 14 -15.08 5.52 12.92
C ALA A 14 -14.01 5.96 11.91
N ILE A 15 -12.76 5.60 12.21
CA ILE A 15 -11.70 5.56 11.19
C ILE A 15 -11.84 4.22 10.46
N ALA A 16 -12.48 4.23 9.31
CA ALA A 16 -12.67 3.05 8.47
C ALA A 16 -11.62 3.05 7.36
N TRP A 17 -10.92 1.93 7.20
CA TRP A 17 -10.08 1.69 6.02
C TRP A 17 -10.90 1.05 4.91
N ASP A 18 -10.41 1.15 3.69
CA ASP A 18 -11.02 0.52 2.53
C ASP A 18 -10.82 -1.01 2.53
N PRO A 19 -11.81 -1.81 2.08
CA PRO A 19 -13.02 -1.39 1.38
C PRO A 19 -14.19 -0.99 2.29
N TYR A 20 -14.02 -1.03 3.61
CA TYR A 20 -15.12 -0.84 4.55
C TYR A 20 -15.67 0.58 4.55
N ALA A 21 -14.81 1.60 4.41
CA ALA A 21 -15.24 2.98 4.27
C ALA A 21 -16.15 3.16 3.06
N THR A 22 -15.74 2.66 1.89
CA THR A 22 -16.55 2.69 0.68
C THR A 22 -17.88 1.95 0.86
N LEU A 23 -17.88 0.77 1.48
CA LEU A 23 -19.09 -0.01 1.72
C LEU A 23 -20.11 0.71 2.64
N ILE A 24 -19.63 1.43 3.67
CA ILE A 24 -20.50 2.21 4.57
C ILE A 24 -21.22 3.32 3.80
N ILE A 25 -20.49 4.02 2.94
CA ILE A 25 -21.02 5.12 2.12
C ILE A 25 -21.98 4.59 1.04
N GLU A 26 -21.60 3.55 0.30
CA GLU A 26 -22.41 2.98 -0.78
C GLU A 26 -23.73 2.36 -0.28
N LYS A 27 -23.75 1.85 0.97
CA LYS A 27 -24.96 1.36 1.63
C LYS A 27 -25.82 2.46 2.27
N GLY A 28 -25.38 3.72 2.24
CA GLY A 28 -26.08 4.84 2.88
C GLY A 28 -26.08 4.79 4.41
N LEU A 29 -25.15 4.04 5.01
CA LEU A 29 -25.06 3.85 6.46
C LEU A 29 -24.33 5.00 7.16
N GLY A 30 -23.65 5.83 6.40
CA GLY A 30 -22.91 6.98 6.88
C GLY A 30 -22.40 7.84 5.73
N ARG A 31 -21.65 8.87 6.07
CA ARG A 31 -20.99 9.78 5.12
C ARG A 31 -19.54 10.01 5.53
N SER A 32 -18.69 10.33 4.55
CA SER A 32 -17.33 10.79 4.86
C SER A 32 -17.38 12.15 5.56
N ILE A 33 -16.56 12.32 6.59
CA ILE A 33 -16.28 13.63 7.22
C ILE A 33 -14.94 14.16 6.70
N LEU A 34 -13.94 13.28 6.62
CA LEU A 34 -12.62 13.54 6.03
C LEU A 34 -12.19 12.29 5.25
N THR A 35 -11.73 12.50 4.03
CA THR A 35 -11.12 11.45 3.20
C THR A 35 -9.66 11.23 3.60
N PRO A 36 -9.08 10.04 3.31
CA PRO A 36 -7.64 9.80 3.54
C PRO A 36 -6.76 10.86 2.89
N LYS A 37 -7.15 11.36 1.72
CA LYS A 37 -6.46 12.43 0.99
C LYS A 37 -6.49 13.75 1.74
N GLU A 38 -7.65 14.19 2.22
CA GLU A 38 -7.80 15.43 2.99
C GLU A 38 -7.03 15.39 4.32
N ILE A 39 -6.84 14.21 4.89
CA ILE A 39 -6.01 14.00 6.08
C ILE A 39 -4.52 14.05 5.72
N ALA A 40 -4.12 13.38 4.64
CA ALA A 40 -2.71 13.19 4.30
C ALA A 40 -2.06 14.40 3.62
N GLU A 41 -2.75 15.08 2.69
CA GLU A 41 -2.17 16.16 1.89
C GLU A 41 -1.57 17.31 2.72
N PRO A 42 -2.24 17.83 3.77
CA PRO A 42 -1.72 18.94 4.57
C PRO A 42 -0.41 18.62 5.30
N ILE A 43 -0.21 17.34 5.65
CA ILE A 43 0.94 16.86 6.43
C ILE A 43 1.89 15.99 5.61
N LYS A 44 1.62 15.84 4.30
CA LYS A 44 2.44 15.09 3.33
C LYS A 44 2.74 13.65 3.74
N VAL A 45 1.78 12.99 4.38
CA VAL A 45 1.86 11.57 4.75
C VAL A 45 1.83 10.71 3.49
N THR A 46 2.68 9.68 3.42
CA THR A 46 2.79 8.81 2.23
C THR A 46 2.06 7.48 2.41
N TYR A 47 1.76 7.08 3.65
CA TYR A 47 1.17 5.78 4.00
C TYR A 47 1.89 4.59 3.32
N PRO A 48 3.21 4.43 3.54
CA PRO A 48 4.00 3.47 2.81
C PRO A 48 3.71 2.03 3.25
N PHE A 49 3.58 1.13 2.29
CA PHE A 49 3.54 -0.32 2.53
C PHE A 49 4.89 -0.95 2.14
N PHE A 50 5.68 -1.32 3.14
CA PHE A 50 7.01 -1.89 2.91
C PHE A 50 6.96 -3.36 2.51
N VAL A 51 7.70 -3.70 1.47
CA VAL A 51 8.10 -5.07 1.20
C VAL A 51 9.32 -5.39 2.06
N MET A 52 9.18 -6.37 2.96
CA MET A 52 10.21 -6.68 3.96
C MET A 52 10.65 -8.15 3.88
N THR A 53 11.92 -8.38 4.20
CA THR A 53 12.49 -9.72 4.45
C THR A 53 13.62 -9.61 5.46
N THR A 54 14.19 -10.74 5.90
CA THR A 54 15.28 -10.73 6.88
C THR A 54 16.63 -10.40 6.23
N GLU A 55 17.53 -9.77 6.98
CA GLU A 55 18.91 -9.54 6.52
C GLU A 55 19.62 -10.85 6.15
N GLU A 56 19.36 -11.92 6.89
CA GLU A 56 19.88 -13.25 6.59
C GLU A 56 19.43 -13.73 5.21
N THR A 57 18.16 -13.52 4.85
CA THR A 57 17.64 -13.89 3.53
C THR A 57 18.33 -13.08 2.43
N ILE A 58 18.57 -11.78 2.67
CA ILE A 58 19.31 -10.92 1.74
C ILE A 58 20.73 -11.42 1.53
N LYS A 59 21.45 -11.73 2.62
CA LYS A 59 22.86 -12.17 2.59
C LYS A 59 23.02 -13.57 1.99
N SER A 60 22.14 -14.51 2.36
CA SER A 60 22.25 -15.93 1.94
C SER A 60 21.63 -16.21 0.58
N LYS A 61 20.61 -15.45 0.16
CA LYS A 61 19.85 -15.67 -1.08
C LYS A 61 19.67 -14.38 -1.90
N PRO A 62 20.74 -13.59 -2.17
CA PRO A 62 20.61 -12.28 -2.83
C PRO A 62 20.01 -12.38 -4.23
N GLN A 63 20.31 -13.45 -4.97
CA GLN A 63 19.74 -13.66 -6.31
C GLN A 63 18.23 -13.92 -6.28
N MET A 64 17.74 -14.63 -5.27
CA MET A 64 16.30 -14.87 -5.07
C MET A 64 15.60 -13.55 -4.74
N VAL A 65 16.17 -12.77 -3.83
CA VAL A 65 15.66 -11.43 -3.47
C VAL A 65 15.62 -10.53 -4.71
N GLN A 66 16.69 -10.48 -5.50
CA GLN A 66 16.72 -9.70 -6.73
C GLN A 66 15.64 -10.13 -7.74
N LYS A 67 15.40 -11.44 -7.90
CA LYS A 67 14.33 -11.96 -8.77
C LYS A 67 12.96 -11.55 -8.27
N PHE A 68 12.73 -11.65 -6.96
CA PHE A 68 11.48 -11.24 -6.32
C PHE A 68 11.22 -9.74 -6.53
N VAL A 69 12.17 -8.87 -6.17
CA VAL A 69 12.02 -7.42 -6.34
C VAL A 69 11.83 -7.05 -7.80
N THR A 70 12.51 -7.72 -8.74
CA THR A 70 12.27 -7.53 -10.18
C THR A 70 10.84 -7.88 -10.59
N ALA A 71 10.29 -8.99 -10.09
CA ALA A 71 8.91 -9.38 -10.35
C ALA A 71 7.92 -8.40 -9.72
N TRP A 72 8.22 -7.91 -8.51
CA TRP A 72 7.44 -6.89 -7.84
C TRP A 72 7.38 -5.58 -8.63
N THR A 73 8.53 -5.05 -9.07
CA THR A 73 8.59 -3.86 -9.93
C THR A 73 7.79 -4.03 -11.22
N LYS A 74 7.84 -5.22 -11.85
CA LYS A 74 7.03 -5.53 -13.04
C LYS A 74 5.54 -5.51 -12.71
N THR A 75 5.16 -6.02 -11.55
CA THR A 75 3.77 -6.07 -11.08
C THR A 75 3.22 -4.66 -10.85
N LEU A 76 3.95 -3.76 -10.20
CA LEU A 76 3.53 -2.37 -10.04
C LEU A 76 3.28 -1.68 -11.39
N ASN A 77 4.21 -1.83 -12.34
CA ASN A 77 4.02 -1.34 -13.70
C ASN A 77 2.86 -2.04 -14.45
N TYR A 78 2.58 -3.31 -14.14
CA TYR A 78 1.43 -4.03 -14.71
C TYR A 78 0.12 -3.46 -14.18
N ILE A 79 0.05 -3.19 -12.87
CA ILE A 79 -1.11 -2.59 -12.20
C ILE A 79 -1.44 -1.24 -12.84
N ASP A 80 -0.43 -0.41 -13.05
CA ASP A 80 -0.59 0.89 -13.70
C ASP A 80 -1.18 0.78 -15.12
N LYS A 81 -0.66 -0.16 -15.92
CA LYS A 81 -1.03 -0.29 -17.34
C LYS A 81 -2.30 -1.10 -17.61
N ASN A 82 -2.70 -1.96 -16.68
CA ASN A 82 -3.77 -2.94 -16.89
C ASN A 82 -4.86 -2.86 -15.81
N LYS A 83 -5.26 -1.64 -15.44
CA LYS A 83 -6.24 -1.38 -14.36
C LYS A 83 -7.53 -2.19 -14.48
N GLY A 84 -8.03 -2.42 -15.70
CA GLY A 84 -9.25 -3.19 -15.92
C GLY A 84 -9.15 -4.65 -15.50
N GLU A 85 -8.11 -5.35 -15.95
CA GLU A 85 -7.85 -6.75 -15.59
C GLU A 85 -7.50 -6.88 -14.10
N VAL A 86 -6.70 -5.95 -13.59
CA VAL A 86 -6.33 -5.92 -12.17
C VAL A 86 -7.56 -5.77 -11.28
N ALA A 87 -8.54 -4.95 -11.69
CA ALA A 87 -9.80 -4.83 -10.97
C ALA A 87 -10.59 -6.15 -10.97
N GLU A 88 -10.56 -6.94 -12.05
CA GLU A 88 -11.21 -8.25 -12.10
C GLU A 88 -10.52 -9.26 -11.17
N ILE A 89 -9.18 -9.26 -11.14
CA ILE A 89 -8.39 -10.07 -10.20
C ILE A 89 -8.71 -9.71 -8.75
N MET A 90 -8.72 -8.41 -8.43
CA MET A 90 -9.04 -7.91 -7.08
C MET A 90 -10.48 -8.26 -6.68
N GLN A 91 -11.45 -8.13 -7.59
CA GLN A 91 -12.83 -8.51 -7.32
C GLN A 91 -12.96 -10.01 -6.98
N ALA A 92 -12.32 -10.87 -7.76
CA ALA A 92 -12.29 -12.30 -7.51
C ALA A 92 -11.61 -12.65 -6.17
N PHE A 93 -10.55 -11.92 -5.81
CA PHE A 93 -9.91 -12.04 -4.50
C PHE A 93 -10.89 -11.74 -3.37
N PHE A 94 -11.53 -10.56 -3.38
CA PHE A 94 -12.46 -10.18 -2.30
C PHE A 94 -13.64 -11.13 -2.20
N ALA A 95 -14.19 -11.58 -3.33
CA ALA A 95 -15.29 -12.54 -3.35
C ALA A 95 -14.91 -13.87 -2.67
N ARG A 96 -13.68 -14.34 -2.89
CA ARG A 96 -13.15 -15.54 -2.22
C ARG A 96 -12.96 -15.34 -0.72
N GLU A 97 -12.54 -14.14 -0.30
CA GLU A 97 -12.44 -13.75 1.12
C GLU A 97 -13.82 -13.45 1.76
N GLY A 98 -14.92 -13.75 1.06
CA GLY A 98 -16.29 -13.58 1.57
C GLY A 98 -16.85 -12.15 1.47
N THR A 99 -16.13 -11.24 0.83
CA THR A 99 -16.56 -9.84 0.63
C THR A 99 -16.96 -9.62 -0.82
N LYS A 100 -18.26 -9.43 -1.07
CA LYS A 100 -18.75 -9.11 -2.42
C LYS A 100 -18.62 -7.62 -2.69
N LEU A 101 -17.75 -7.25 -3.63
CA LEU A 101 -17.59 -5.87 -4.09
C LEU A 101 -18.07 -5.72 -5.53
N SER A 102 -18.68 -4.57 -5.85
CA SER A 102 -19.03 -4.23 -7.23
C SER A 102 -17.75 -3.93 -8.05
N LYS A 103 -17.84 -4.03 -9.37
CA LYS A 103 -16.72 -3.66 -10.27
C LYS A 103 -16.32 -2.19 -10.09
N GLU A 104 -17.31 -1.32 -9.85
CA GLU A 104 -17.07 0.09 -9.60
C GLU A 104 -16.35 0.32 -8.27
N THR A 105 -16.78 -0.35 -7.20
CA THR A 105 -16.13 -0.31 -5.88
C THR A 105 -14.66 -0.70 -6.02
N VAL A 106 -14.37 -1.82 -6.70
CA VAL A 106 -12.98 -2.28 -6.88
C VAL A 106 -12.15 -1.29 -7.71
N LYS A 107 -12.75 -0.66 -8.72
CA LYS A 107 -12.06 0.39 -9.49
C LYS A 107 -11.71 1.60 -8.60
N LYS A 108 -12.64 2.06 -7.76
CA LYS A 108 -12.39 3.15 -6.79
C LYS A 108 -11.24 2.81 -5.85
N LEU A 109 -11.20 1.57 -5.35
CA LEU A 109 -10.11 1.09 -4.49
C LEU A 109 -8.75 1.12 -5.21
N LEU A 110 -8.74 0.64 -6.46
CA LEU A 110 -7.53 0.59 -7.28
C LEU A 110 -7.01 1.98 -7.67
N ASP A 111 -7.92 2.95 -7.85
CA ASP A 111 -7.59 4.34 -8.16
C ASP A 111 -7.18 5.12 -6.90
N GLY A 112 -7.71 4.75 -5.73
CA GLY A 112 -7.38 5.34 -4.43
C GLY A 112 -6.11 4.80 -3.77
N THR A 113 -5.51 3.74 -4.32
CA THR A 113 -4.28 3.13 -3.78
C THR A 113 -3.07 3.49 -4.63
N ASN A 114 -2.00 3.95 -3.97
CA ASN A 114 -0.75 4.31 -4.64
C ASN A 114 0.12 3.05 -4.87
N TYR A 115 0.37 2.74 -6.14
CA TYR A 115 1.26 1.66 -6.60
C TYR A 115 2.43 2.24 -7.42
N ASP A 116 2.94 3.38 -6.99
CA ASP A 116 3.68 4.35 -7.81
C ASP A 116 5.19 4.18 -7.77
N HIS A 117 5.75 3.54 -6.75
CA HIS A 117 7.19 3.31 -6.65
C HIS A 117 7.56 2.02 -5.91
N VAL A 118 8.72 1.44 -6.29
CA VAL A 118 9.30 0.26 -5.62
C VAL A 118 10.42 0.63 -4.64
N LYS A 119 11.05 1.78 -4.84
CA LYS A 119 12.13 2.28 -3.98
C LYS A 119 11.53 3.00 -2.80
N VAL A 120 11.97 2.67 -1.60
CA VAL A 120 11.60 3.41 -0.40
C VAL A 120 12.27 4.78 -0.45
N THR A 121 11.48 5.84 -0.32
CA THR A 121 11.98 7.22 -0.30
C THR A 121 12.27 7.69 1.13
N MET A 122 12.93 8.84 1.27
CA MET A 122 13.10 9.45 2.60
C MET A 122 11.77 9.89 3.19
N ALA A 123 10.81 10.33 2.36
CA ALA A 123 9.47 10.72 2.82
C ALA A 123 8.75 9.52 3.46
N ASP A 124 8.87 8.32 2.90
CA ASP A 124 8.29 7.10 3.48
C ASP A 124 8.91 6.73 4.82
N ILE A 125 10.24 6.89 4.92
CA ILE A 125 10.97 6.68 6.17
C ILE A 125 10.52 7.70 7.21
N ASP A 126 10.48 8.98 6.86
CA ASP A 126 10.12 10.07 7.76
C ASP A 126 8.68 9.92 8.27
N ASP A 127 7.72 9.61 7.38
CA ASP A 127 6.32 9.35 7.72
C ASP A 127 6.19 8.18 8.72
N THR A 128 6.90 7.08 8.46
CA THR A 128 6.92 5.93 9.37
C THR A 128 7.60 6.26 10.70
N MET A 129 8.63 7.11 10.68
CA MET A 129 9.30 7.57 11.88
C MET A 129 8.43 8.50 12.73
N GLU A 130 7.55 9.32 12.14
CA GLU A 130 6.54 10.08 12.90
C GLU A 130 5.59 9.14 13.65
N SER A 131 5.14 8.07 12.99
CA SER A 131 4.36 7.01 13.66
C SER A 131 5.14 6.34 14.80
N ALA A 132 6.44 6.08 14.61
CA ALA A 132 7.30 5.53 15.66
C ALA A 132 7.49 6.49 16.84
N LYS A 133 7.59 7.81 16.59
CA LYS A 133 7.66 8.83 17.66
C LYS A 133 6.41 8.82 18.53
N ILE A 134 5.23 8.83 17.92
CA ILE A 134 3.95 8.74 18.65
C ILE A 134 3.92 7.47 19.51
N GLN A 135 4.34 6.32 18.97
CA GLN A 135 4.37 5.07 19.73
C GLN A 135 5.41 5.06 20.86
N PHE A 136 6.54 5.75 20.69
CA PHE A 136 7.55 5.92 21.73
C PHE A 136 7.03 6.82 22.86
N GLU A 137 6.40 7.95 22.53
CA GLU A 137 5.75 8.85 23.50
C GLU A 137 4.64 8.13 24.29
N GLN A 138 3.88 7.27 23.62
CA GLN A 138 2.90 6.38 24.24
C GLN A 138 3.51 5.21 25.03
N LYS A 139 4.84 5.11 25.12
CA LYS A 139 5.60 4.03 25.79
C LYS A 139 5.33 2.63 25.22
N LYS A 140 4.80 2.53 24.00
CA LYS A 140 4.64 1.25 23.26
C LYS A 140 5.98 0.78 22.71
N LEU A 141 6.83 1.71 22.30
CA LEU A 141 8.21 1.44 21.94
C LEU A 141 9.15 1.79 23.10
N LYS A 142 10.11 0.91 23.38
CA LYS A 142 11.16 1.15 24.38
C LYS A 142 12.28 2.06 23.87
N LYS A 143 12.46 2.11 22.55
CA LYS A 143 13.44 2.94 21.85
C LYS A 143 12.92 3.24 20.44
N LEU A 144 13.35 4.35 19.86
CA LEU A 144 13.10 4.64 18.46
C LEU A 144 13.95 3.71 17.56
N PRO A 145 13.37 3.14 16.50
CA PRO A 145 14.14 2.37 15.52
C PRO A 145 14.97 3.30 14.63
N ASP A 146 16.02 2.77 14.00
CA ASP A 146 16.70 3.42 12.89
C ASP A 146 16.28 2.74 11.59
N LEU A 147 15.11 3.13 11.06
CA LEU A 147 14.56 2.51 9.85
C LEU A 147 15.49 2.71 8.65
N LYS A 148 16.16 3.86 8.56
CA LYS A 148 17.03 4.20 7.44
C LYS A 148 18.17 3.21 7.26
N GLN A 149 18.74 2.69 8.35
CA GLN A 149 19.80 1.67 8.29
C GLN A 149 19.32 0.31 7.75
N HIS A 150 18.01 0.05 7.76
CA HIS A 150 17.43 -1.23 7.34
C HIS A 150 16.77 -1.16 5.96
N VAL A 151 16.85 -0.02 5.27
CA VAL A 151 16.36 0.12 3.89
C VAL A 151 17.48 -0.15 2.89
N ASP A 152 17.33 -1.23 2.12
CA ASP A 152 18.22 -1.55 0.99
C ASP A 152 17.50 -1.36 -0.35
N ASN A 153 17.73 -0.19 -0.96
CA ASN A 153 17.18 0.15 -2.28
C ASN A 153 17.96 -0.47 -3.45
N SER A 154 19.10 -1.12 -3.23
CA SER A 154 19.96 -1.59 -4.33
C SER A 154 19.23 -2.58 -5.26
N PHE A 155 18.40 -3.47 -4.69
CA PHE A 155 17.59 -4.42 -5.46
C PHE A 155 16.52 -3.73 -6.30
N ALA A 156 15.85 -2.71 -5.76
CA ALA A 156 14.83 -1.93 -6.43
C ALA A 156 15.42 -1.10 -7.58
N GLU A 157 16.57 -0.45 -7.35
CA GLU A 157 17.29 0.27 -8.39
C GLU A 157 17.76 -0.64 -9.52
N ASN A 158 18.29 -1.83 -9.19
CA ASN A 158 18.69 -2.83 -10.19
C ASN A 158 17.50 -3.25 -11.05
N ALA A 159 16.34 -3.49 -10.44
CA ALA A 159 15.11 -3.85 -11.14
C ALA A 159 14.66 -2.74 -12.10
N GLU A 160 14.62 -1.48 -11.66
CA GLU A 160 14.27 -0.33 -12.49
C GLU A 160 15.24 -0.17 -13.68
N ARG A 161 16.56 -0.30 -13.44
CA ARG A 161 17.58 -0.24 -14.51
C ARG A 161 17.37 -1.33 -15.56
N ALA A 162 17.08 -2.55 -15.12
CA ALA A 162 16.81 -3.67 -16.04
C ALA A 162 15.55 -3.41 -16.89
N MET A 163 14.48 -2.90 -16.29
CA MET A 163 13.24 -2.54 -16.99
C MET A 163 13.46 -1.46 -18.06
N LYS A 164 14.19 -0.38 -17.73
CA LYS A 164 14.52 0.69 -18.68
C LYS A 164 15.31 0.17 -19.89
N ARG A 165 16.30 -0.72 -19.66
CA ARG A 165 17.09 -1.33 -20.75
C ARG A 165 16.23 -2.19 -21.69
N ILE A 166 15.24 -2.90 -21.16
CA ILE A 166 14.31 -3.71 -21.97
C ILE A 166 13.41 -2.81 -22.82
N ALA A 167 12.90 -1.71 -22.25
CA ALA A 167 12.06 -0.76 -22.98
C ALA A 167 12.80 -0.12 -24.16
N VAL A 168 14.05 0.32 -23.96
CA VAL A 168 14.90 0.90 -25.02
C VAL A 168 15.15 -0.10 -26.16
N LYS A 169 15.31 -1.39 -25.86
CA LYS A 169 15.50 -2.43 -26.88
C LYS A 169 14.25 -2.75 -27.70
N LYS A 170 13.05 -2.54 -27.14
CA LYS A 170 11.77 -2.77 -27.84
C LYS A 170 11.32 -1.60 -28.72
N GLY A 171 11.90 -0.42 -28.52
CA GLY A 171 11.63 0.78 -29.31
C GLY A 171 12.63 1.03 -30.46
N LYS A 172 13.52 0.07 -30.72
CA LYS A 172 14.37 -0.02 -31.92
C LYS A 172 13.91 -1.21 -32.75
#